data_AF-H3GKF2-F1
#
_entry.id   AF-H3GKF2-F1
#
_cell.length_a   1.000
_cell.length_b   1.000
_cell.length_c   1.000
_cell.angle_alpha   90.00
_cell.angle_beta   90.00
_cell.angle_gamma   90.00
#
_symmetry.space_group_name_H-M   'P 1'
#
loop_
_entity.id
_entity.type
_entity.pdbx_description
1 polymer ?
#
loop_
_entity_poly.entity_id
_entity_poly.type
_entity_poly.pdbx_seq_one_letter_code
_entity_poly.pdbx_strand_id
1 'polypeptide(L)'
;MPNSTQYENDGDVIMTPAHQLVFEFLHAPKLEGWGQDALVTWKKQREQYEECIRQRCVESGERPEVAMRPIKLAFEPKLLEALCLYELQKPVDDVMDSELRALINQRVQSVKNAQVPDLDALFKKHLNVDMHEDDIDARVLKYFRDFSDLVEKNGLGDILGVGDPLKPAYNERMKLRCNFLVDNLEPAILRDEVRRHTKFVDQEAKRNDFVLFRVIKEKALAKHKYHVLTRGQKGKLNSDKRDKATTGSDKSQSNGGKKWPRPTGTGGARSSGPSKTTETKSKPPRTGCWHYKGDHWLRDCPTATEADKAVAVERMKALRNGSKAKKVTPALAVVRGSPWKS
;
A
#
# COMPACT_ATOMS: atom_id res chain seq x y z
N MET A 1 3.26 -49.49 -13.63
CA MET A 1 3.49 -49.72 -15.07
C MET A 1 4.98 -49.98 -15.24
N PRO A 2 5.40 -51.05 -15.92
CA PRO A 2 6.82 -51.41 -15.97
C PRO A 2 7.57 -50.42 -16.86
N ASN A 3 8.72 -49.93 -16.37
CA ASN A 3 9.65 -49.08 -17.11
C ASN A 3 10.05 -49.77 -18.41
N SER A 4 9.64 -49.22 -19.56
CA SER A 4 10.10 -49.70 -20.87
C SER A 4 11.52 -49.20 -21.10
N THR A 5 12.51 -50.07 -20.86
CA THR A 5 13.90 -49.81 -21.24
C THR A 5 14.00 -49.76 -22.76
N GLN A 6 14.36 -48.59 -23.31
CA GLN A 6 14.64 -48.42 -24.75
C GLN A 6 16.11 -48.71 -25.02
N TYR A 7 16.39 -49.41 -26.11
CA TYR A 7 17.73 -49.81 -26.53
C TYR A 7 18.07 -49.16 -27.87
N GLU A 8 19.34 -48.79 -28.07
CA GLU A 8 19.87 -48.33 -29.35
C GLU A 8 20.08 -49.50 -30.32
N ASN A 9 20.34 -49.18 -31.59
CA ASN A 9 20.36 -50.15 -32.68
C ASN A 9 21.55 -51.13 -32.63
N ASP A 10 22.49 -50.91 -31.71
CA ASP A 10 23.66 -51.71 -31.36
C ASP A 10 23.50 -52.49 -30.03
N GLY A 11 22.34 -52.38 -29.38
CA GLY A 11 21.99 -53.16 -28.18
C GLY A 11 22.35 -52.49 -26.85
N ASP A 12 22.90 -51.27 -26.88
CA ASP A 12 23.16 -50.51 -25.67
C ASP A 12 21.89 -49.85 -25.12
N VAL A 13 21.74 -49.82 -23.79
CA VAL A 13 20.60 -49.18 -23.11
C VAL A 13 20.71 -47.67 -23.30
N ILE A 14 19.64 -47.03 -23.79
CA ILE A 14 19.53 -45.57 -23.79
C ILE A 14 19.44 -45.11 -22.33
N MET A 15 20.58 -44.71 -21.77
CA MET A 15 20.62 -43.96 -20.52
C MET A 15 20.00 -42.59 -20.79
N THR A 16 18.72 -42.44 -20.47
CA THR A 16 18.14 -41.09 -20.35
C THR A 16 19.01 -40.37 -19.32
N PRO A 17 19.61 -39.21 -19.64
CA PRO A 17 20.38 -38.47 -18.67
C PRO A 17 19.45 -38.20 -17.50
N ALA A 18 19.73 -38.83 -16.36
CA ALA A 18 19.03 -38.50 -15.13
C ALA A 18 19.18 -36.99 -15.00
N HIS A 19 18.07 -36.26 -15.05
CA HIS A 19 18.07 -34.85 -14.73
C HIS A 19 18.67 -34.76 -13.34
N GLN A 20 19.94 -34.36 -13.27
CA GLN A 20 20.62 -34.14 -12.02
C GLN A 20 19.95 -32.91 -11.44
N LEU A 21 18.94 -33.15 -10.60
CA LEU A 21 18.22 -32.11 -9.90
C LEU A 21 19.29 -31.32 -9.18
N VAL A 22 19.47 -30.07 -9.61
CA VAL A 22 20.27 -29.10 -8.87
C VAL A 22 19.49 -28.89 -7.58
N PHE A 23 19.79 -29.70 -6.57
CA PHE A 23 19.24 -29.53 -5.24
C PHE A 23 19.85 -28.26 -4.68
N GLU A 24 19.18 -27.13 -4.91
CA GLU A 24 19.33 -26.01 -4.00
C GLU A 24 19.00 -26.56 -2.61
N PHE A 25 20.01 -26.62 -1.73
CA PHE A 25 19.86 -27.22 -0.41
C PHE A 25 18.83 -26.42 0.37
N LEU A 26 17.58 -26.91 0.38
CA LEU A 26 16.50 -26.37 1.19
C LEU A 26 16.86 -26.56 2.66
N HIS A 27 17.38 -25.52 3.29
CA HIS A 27 17.77 -25.55 4.68
C HIS A 27 16.56 -25.36 5.59
N ALA A 28 16.37 -26.31 6.52
CA ALA A 28 15.39 -26.15 7.58
C ALA A 28 15.74 -24.91 8.43
N PRO A 29 14.77 -23.99 8.66
CA PRO A 29 15.04 -22.77 9.40
C PRO A 29 15.31 -23.07 10.87
N LYS A 30 16.30 -22.38 11.44
CA LYS A 30 16.63 -22.47 12.87
C LYS A 30 15.88 -21.43 13.67
N LEU A 31 15.43 -21.80 14.86
CA LEU A 31 14.79 -20.91 15.82
C LEU A 31 15.76 -20.57 16.94
N GLU A 32 16.36 -19.39 16.84
CA GLU A 32 17.39 -18.91 17.77
C GLU A 32 16.81 -18.00 18.86
N GLY A 33 15.56 -17.55 18.73
CA GLY A 33 14.96 -16.60 19.65
C GLY A 33 13.47 -16.84 19.88
N TRP A 34 13.00 -16.45 21.07
CA TRP A 34 11.60 -16.58 21.50
C TRP A 34 10.80 -15.27 21.43
N GLY A 35 11.37 -14.25 20.79
CA GLY A 35 10.68 -12.97 20.55
C GLY A 35 9.59 -13.12 19.48
N GLN A 36 8.55 -12.29 19.55
CA GLN A 36 7.41 -12.34 18.60
C GLN A 36 7.85 -12.29 17.13
N ASP A 37 8.75 -11.38 16.79
CA ASP A 37 9.18 -11.17 15.40
C ASP A 37 10.00 -12.36 14.88
N ALA A 38 10.85 -12.94 15.74
CA ALA A 38 11.60 -14.16 15.44
C ALA A 38 10.66 -15.35 15.21
N LEU A 39 9.63 -15.51 16.06
CA LEU A 39 8.66 -16.60 15.93
C LEU A 39 7.78 -16.46 14.68
N VAL A 40 7.30 -15.25 14.36
CA VAL A 40 6.52 -14.99 13.14
C VAL A 40 7.37 -15.28 11.90
N THR A 41 8.62 -14.81 11.89
CA THR A 41 9.54 -15.00 10.77
C THR A 41 9.90 -16.47 10.60
N TRP A 42 10.28 -17.15 11.68
CA TRP A 42 10.60 -18.58 11.64
C TRP A 42 9.40 -19.40 11.18
N LYS A 43 8.19 -19.10 11.66
CA LYS A 43 6.98 -19.81 11.24
C LYS A 43 6.75 -19.69 9.72
N LYS A 44 6.88 -18.49 9.14
CA LYS A 44 6.76 -18.28 7.69
C LYS A 44 7.81 -19.08 6.92
N GLN A 45 9.07 -19.03 7.35
CA GLN A 45 10.15 -19.80 6.73
C GLN A 45 9.92 -21.31 6.87
N ARG A 46 9.36 -21.75 8.00
CA ARG A 46 9.08 -23.15 8.28
C ARG A 46 7.98 -23.67 7.38
N GLU A 47 6.89 -22.92 7.20
CA GLU A 47 5.79 -23.28 6.28
C GLU A 47 6.29 -23.38 4.84
N GLN A 48 7.14 -22.45 4.39
CA GLN A 48 7.77 -22.51 3.07
C GLN A 48 8.66 -23.75 2.91
N TYR A 49 9.52 -24.04 3.89
CA TYR A 49 10.35 -25.24 3.90
C TYR A 49 9.49 -26.52 3.81
N GLU A 50 8.44 -26.60 4.62
CA GLU A 50 7.55 -27.78 4.66
C GLU A 50 6.87 -28.01 3.31
N GLU A 51 6.41 -26.94 2.65
CA GLU A 51 5.79 -27.03 1.33
C GLU A 51 6.79 -27.42 0.24
N CYS A 52 7.99 -26.85 0.23
CA CYS A 52 9.04 -27.23 -0.71
C CYS A 52 9.43 -28.71 -0.56
N ILE A 53 9.56 -29.20 0.67
CA ILE A 53 9.82 -30.63 0.92
C ILE A 53 8.66 -31.49 0.46
N ARG A 54 7.40 -31.10 0.73
CA ARG A 54 6.22 -31.83 0.28
C ARG A 54 6.18 -31.95 -1.24
N GLN A 55 6.49 -30.88 -1.97
CA GLN A 55 6.55 -30.89 -3.43
C GLN A 55 7.66 -31.82 -3.95
N ARG A 56 8.86 -31.74 -3.36
CA ARG A 56 9.98 -32.64 -3.69
C ARG A 56 9.60 -34.11 -3.48
N CYS A 57 8.91 -34.42 -2.38
CA CYS A 57 8.45 -35.77 -2.08
C CYS A 57 7.46 -36.32 -3.12
N VAL A 58 6.60 -35.47 -3.69
CA VAL A 58 5.70 -35.86 -4.79
C VAL A 58 6.50 -36.27 -6.03
N GLU A 59 7.59 -35.57 -6.32
CA GLU A 59 8.43 -35.82 -7.50
C GLU A 59 9.38 -37.02 -7.30
N SER A 60 9.94 -37.20 -6.11
CA SER A 60 10.87 -38.29 -5.80
C SER A 60 10.20 -39.59 -5.33
N GLY A 61 8.95 -39.53 -4.90
CA GLY A 61 8.25 -40.65 -4.24
C GLY A 61 8.68 -40.87 -2.78
N GLU A 62 9.52 -39.98 -2.21
CA GLU A 62 9.88 -40.03 -0.79
C GLU A 62 8.66 -39.72 0.10
N ARG A 63 8.64 -40.31 1.29
CA ARG A 63 7.62 -39.96 2.30
C ARG A 63 7.98 -38.62 2.97
N PRO A 64 7.05 -37.64 3.01
CA PRO A 64 7.30 -36.35 3.65
C PRO A 64 7.75 -36.47 5.11
N GLU A 65 7.21 -37.44 5.85
CA GLU A 65 7.58 -37.69 7.25
C GLU A 65 9.07 -38.04 7.43
N VAL A 66 9.70 -38.61 6.41
CA VAL A 66 11.12 -38.99 6.44
C VAL A 66 12.00 -37.85 5.92
N ALA A 67 11.53 -37.14 4.90
CA ALA A 67 12.24 -36.04 4.26
C ALA A 67 12.25 -34.74 5.11
N MET A 68 11.20 -34.52 5.88
CA MET A 68 10.99 -33.29 6.65
C MET A 68 11.76 -33.33 7.96
N ARG A 69 12.58 -32.31 8.20
CA ARG A 69 13.31 -32.20 9.46
C ARG A 69 12.35 -31.88 10.61
N PRO A 70 12.39 -32.62 11.74
CA PRO A 70 11.57 -32.31 12.91
C PRO A 70 11.72 -30.87 13.42
N ILE A 71 10.65 -30.31 13.99
CA ILE A 71 10.61 -29.00 14.64
C ILE A 71 11.52 -28.98 15.86
N LYS A 72 11.56 -30.06 16.64
CA LYS A 72 12.47 -30.20 17.80
C LYS A 72 13.93 -29.91 17.44
N LEU A 73 14.36 -30.31 16.24
CA LEU A 73 15.73 -30.06 15.73
C LEU A 73 15.95 -28.66 15.14
N ALA A 74 14.91 -27.83 15.07
CA ALA A 74 15.01 -26.45 14.62
C ALA A 74 15.46 -25.51 15.76
N PHE A 75 15.23 -25.88 17.01
CA PHE A 75 15.57 -25.05 18.17
C PHE A 75 17.08 -25.05 18.43
N GLU A 76 17.58 -23.90 18.90
CA GLU A 76 18.84 -23.88 19.63
C GLU A 76 18.71 -24.74 20.91
N PRO A 77 19.69 -25.61 21.23
CA PRO A 77 19.56 -26.58 22.32
C PRO A 77 19.18 -25.98 23.67
N LYS A 78 19.81 -24.87 24.09
CA LYS A 78 19.50 -24.25 25.39
C LYS A 78 18.12 -23.60 25.40
N LEU A 79 17.69 -23.02 24.28
CA LEU A 79 16.33 -22.53 24.13
C LEU A 79 15.31 -23.67 24.27
N LEU A 80 15.56 -24.82 23.62
CA LEU A 80 14.67 -25.98 23.73
C LEU A 80 14.57 -26.48 25.18
N GLU A 81 15.71 -26.65 25.86
CA GLU A 81 15.76 -27.06 27.27
C GLU A 81 14.96 -26.11 28.16
N ALA A 82 15.12 -24.80 27.98
CA ALA A 82 14.39 -23.80 28.75
C ALA A 82 12.87 -23.86 28.50
N LEU A 83 12.43 -24.02 27.26
CA LEU A 83 11.00 -24.13 26.93
C LEU A 83 10.39 -25.42 27.45
N CYS A 84 11.10 -26.55 27.32
CA CYS A 84 10.66 -27.82 27.86
C CYS A 84 10.49 -27.76 29.38
N LEU A 85 11.43 -27.13 30.09
CA LEU A 85 11.40 -27.01 31.54
C LEU A 85 10.32 -26.03 32.05
N TYR A 86 10.28 -24.82 31.50
CA TYR A 86 9.47 -23.74 32.06
C TYR A 86 8.09 -23.58 31.43
N GLU A 87 7.93 -23.87 30.14
CA GLU A 87 6.65 -23.71 29.44
C GLU A 87 5.87 -25.04 29.36
N LEU A 88 6.57 -26.14 29.01
CA LEU A 88 5.92 -27.45 28.81
C LEU A 88 5.97 -28.35 30.05
N GLN A 89 6.87 -28.09 30.99
CA GLN A 89 7.10 -28.88 32.21
C GLN A 89 7.30 -30.39 31.93
N LYS A 90 8.07 -30.70 30.88
CA LYS A 90 8.38 -32.05 30.43
C LYS A 90 9.86 -32.19 30.11
N PRO A 91 10.46 -33.39 30.27
CA PRO A 91 11.82 -33.62 29.79
C PRO A 91 11.85 -33.48 28.27
N VAL A 92 13.00 -33.05 27.74
CA VAL A 92 13.18 -32.82 26.30
C VAL A 92 12.79 -34.05 25.51
N ASP A 93 13.15 -35.25 25.96
CA ASP A 93 12.88 -36.51 25.24
C ASP A 93 11.39 -36.80 25.03
N ASP A 94 10.54 -36.46 26.00
CA ASP A 94 9.09 -36.72 25.96
C ASP A 94 8.30 -35.67 25.15
N VAL A 95 8.94 -34.56 24.78
CA VAL A 95 8.30 -33.47 24.04
C VAL A 95 8.18 -33.82 22.56
N MET A 96 6.95 -33.75 22.06
CA MET A 96 6.60 -34.02 20.66
C MET A 96 6.60 -32.75 19.81
N ASP A 97 6.89 -32.90 18.51
CA ASP A 97 6.85 -31.81 17.52
C ASP A 97 5.49 -31.10 17.47
N SER A 98 4.39 -31.84 17.67
CA SER A 98 3.03 -31.27 17.70
C SER A 98 2.83 -30.30 18.88
N GLU A 99 3.41 -30.61 20.04
CA GLU A 99 3.34 -29.76 21.23
C GLU A 99 4.17 -28.48 21.03
N LEU A 100 5.37 -28.61 20.46
CA LEU A 100 6.20 -27.45 20.10
C LEU A 100 5.49 -26.56 19.07
N ARG A 101 4.87 -27.16 18.04
CA ARG A 101 4.07 -26.42 17.06
C ARG A 101 2.90 -25.68 17.71
N ALA A 102 2.19 -26.34 18.62
CA ALA A 102 1.08 -25.74 19.34
C ALA A 102 1.54 -24.55 20.18
N LEU A 103 2.66 -24.70 20.90
CA LEU A 103 3.26 -23.64 21.72
C LEU A 103 3.66 -22.42 20.87
N ILE A 104 4.35 -22.64 19.74
CA ILE A 104 4.73 -21.58 18.80
C ILE A 104 3.48 -20.87 18.25
N ASN A 105 2.47 -21.63 17.83
CA ASN A 105 1.23 -21.06 17.29
C ASN A 105 0.49 -20.21 18.33
N GLN A 106 0.37 -20.70 19.56
CA GLN A 106 -0.25 -19.97 20.66
C GLN A 106 0.51 -18.67 20.92
N ARG A 107 1.84 -18.71 20.97
CA ARG A 107 2.67 -17.53 21.21
C ARG A 107 2.55 -16.50 20.10
N VAL A 108 2.59 -16.94 18.84
CA VAL A 108 2.44 -16.07 17.66
C VAL A 108 1.06 -15.41 17.61
N GLN A 109 0.01 -16.11 18.03
CA GLN A 109 -1.36 -15.58 18.02
C GLN A 109 -1.68 -14.64 19.19
N SER A 110 -0.87 -14.69 20.26
CA SER A 110 -1.10 -13.93 21.50
C SER A 110 -0.45 -12.55 21.47
N VAL A 111 -1.13 -11.56 22.04
CA VAL A 111 -0.56 -10.21 22.19
C VAL A 111 0.63 -10.21 23.14
N LYS A 112 1.63 -9.37 22.85
CA LYS A 112 2.83 -9.21 23.68
C LYS A 112 2.42 -8.84 25.11
N ASN A 113 2.95 -9.56 26.09
CA ASN A 113 2.72 -9.33 27.53
C ASN A 113 1.25 -9.36 27.96
N ALA A 114 0.36 -10.04 27.20
CA ALA A 114 -1.09 -9.99 27.41
C ALA A 114 -1.69 -8.57 27.40
N GLN A 115 -0.95 -7.60 26.86
CA GLN A 115 -1.36 -6.19 26.80
C GLN A 115 -1.69 -5.82 25.36
N VAL A 116 -2.95 -5.43 25.13
CA VAL A 116 -3.35 -4.86 23.85
C VAL A 116 -2.77 -3.44 23.76
N PRO A 117 -1.91 -3.14 22.78
CA PRO A 117 -1.40 -1.78 22.60
C PRO A 117 -2.52 -0.84 22.14
N ASP A 118 -2.25 0.47 22.14
CA ASP A 118 -3.12 1.44 21.46
C ASP A 118 -3.15 1.11 19.96
N LEU A 119 -4.22 0.42 19.54
CA LEU A 119 -4.38 -0.06 18.18
C LEU A 119 -4.52 1.10 17.19
N ASP A 120 -5.25 2.16 17.56
CA ASP A 120 -5.42 3.33 16.70
C ASP A 120 -4.08 4.00 16.42
N ALA A 121 -3.27 4.22 17.45
CA ALA A 121 -1.93 4.80 17.28
C ALA A 121 -0.99 3.86 16.50
N LEU A 122 -1.04 2.56 16.78
CA LEU A 122 -0.21 1.55 16.11
C LEU A 122 -0.48 1.52 14.60
N PHE A 123 -1.74 1.33 14.20
CA PHE A 123 -2.11 1.23 12.80
C PHE A 123 -1.90 2.55 12.07
N LYS A 124 -2.24 3.69 12.68
CA LYS A 124 -2.02 5.00 12.05
C LYS A 124 -0.54 5.29 11.78
N LYS A 125 0.36 4.77 12.61
CA LYS A 125 1.81 4.96 12.46
C LYS A 125 2.45 4.00 11.47
N HIS A 126 1.93 2.77 11.37
CA HIS A 126 2.60 1.68 10.66
C HIS A 126 1.85 1.12 9.46
N LEU A 127 0.60 1.55 9.21
CA LEU A 127 -0.19 1.17 8.06
C LEU A 127 -0.48 2.40 7.18
N ASN A 128 0.15 2.45 6.02
CA ASN A 128 -0.02 3.54 5.06
C ASN A 128 -0.24 2.99 3.65
N VAL A 129 -1.09 3.67 2.88
CA VAL A 129 -1.25 3.40 1.45
C VAL A 129 -0.03 3.97 0.73
N ASP A 130 0.70 3.13 -0.02
CA ASP A 130 1.90 3.56 -0.73
C ASP A 130 1.57 4.44 -1.94
N MET A 131 1.57 5.76 -1.77
CA MET A 131 1.20 6.70 -2.83
C MET A 131 2.26 6.84 -3.94
N HIS A 132 3.43 6.22 -3.80
CA HIS A 132 4.46 6.20 -4.84
C HIS A 132 4.21 5.12 -5.90
N GLU A 133 3.48 4.06 -5.53
CA GLU A 133 3.01 3.04 -6.45
C GLU A 133 1.91 3.62 -7.37
N ASP A 134 2.17 3.59 -8.68
CA ASP A 134 1.26 4.10 -9.70
C ASP A 134 0.22 3.05 -10.13
N ASP A 135 0.55 1.76 -10.02
CA ASP A 135 -0.42 0.68 -10.15
C ASP A 135 -1.34 0.61 -8.93
N ILE A 136 -2.59 1.01 -9.14
CA ILE A 136 -3.63 1.03 -8.11
C ILE A 136 -3.90 -0.36 -7.54
N ASP A 137 -3.81 -1.40 -8.37
CA ASP A 137 -4.10 -2.77 -7.96
C ASP A 137 -2.99 -3.29 -7.06
N ALA A 138 -1.73 -3.11 -7.46
CA ALA A 138 -0.56 -3.45 -6.65
C ALA A 138 -0.58 -2.69 -5.31
N ARG A 139 -0.92 -1.41 -5.34
CA ARG A 139 -0.99 -0.57 -4.14
C ARG A 139 -2.04 -1.03 -3.14
N VAL A 140 -3.26 -1.33 -3.59
CA VAL A 140 -4.34 -1.80 -2.71
C VAL A 140 -4.02 -3.19 -2.17
N LEU A 141 -3.46 -4.08 -2.99
CA LEU A 141 -3.03 -5.41 -2.52
C LEU A 141 -1.92 -5.31 -1.47
N LYS A 142 -0.92 -4.47 -1.71
CA LYS A 142 0.15 -4.18 -0.74
C LYS A 142 -0.41 -3.68 0.59
N TYR A 143 -1.38 -2.77 0.57
CA TYR A 143 -2.02 -2.27 1.80
C TYR A 143 -2.65 -3.38 2.65
N PHE A 144 -3.37 -4.33 2.04
CA PHE A 144 -3.98 -5.46 2.75
C PHE A 144 -2.94 -6.48 3.26
N ARG A 145 -1.86 -6.68 2.50
CA ARG A 145 -0.72 -7.50 2.93
C ARG A 145 -0.03 -6.87 4.14
N ASP A 146 0.30 -5.59 4.06
CA ASP A 146 0.98 -4.84 5.12
C ASP A 146 0.11 -4.80 6.40
N PHE A 147 -1.23 -4.72 6.26
CA PHE A 147 -2.17 -4.88 7.37
C PHE A 147 -2.05 -6.26 8.05
N SER A 148 -2.04 -7.33 7.24
CA SER A 148 -1.96 -8.69 7.76
C SER A 148 -0.61 -8.97 8.43
N ASP A 149 0.48 -8.47 7.86
CA ASP A 149 1.81 -8.54 8.47
C ASP A 149 1.87 -7.79 9.81
N LEU A 150 1.22 -6.63 9.91
CA LEU A 150 1.17 -5.86 11.16
C LEU A 150 0.36 -6.59 12.24
N VAL A 151 -0.75 -7.24 11.87
CA VAL A 151 -1.54 -8.08 12.78
C VAL A 151 -0.70 -9.23 13.33
N GLU A 152 0.06 -9.93 12.48
CA GLU A 152 0.90 -11.06 12.89
C GLU A 152 2.07 -10.66 13.78
N LYS A 153 2.83 -9.62 13.39
CA LYS A 153 4.00 -9.12 14.13
C LYS A 153 3.66 -8.61 15.53
N ASN A 154 2.40 -8.25 15.76
CA ASN A 154 1.90 -7.76 17.03
C ASN A 154 1.06 -8.79 17.81
N GLY A 155 0.87 -9.99 17.26
CA GLY A 155 0.08 -11.05 17.92
C GLY A 155 -1.40 -10.66 18.06
N LEU A 156 -1.93 -9.92 17.09
CA LEU A 156 -3.32 -9.45 17.08
C LEU A 156 -4.26 -10.44 16.36
N GLY A 157 -3.83 -11.69 16.18
CA GLY A 157 -4.55 -12.69 15.38
C GLY A 157 -5.96 -12.96 15.89
N ASP A 158 -6.13 -13.08 17.20
CA ASP A 158 -7.46 -13.32 17.80
C ASP A 158 -8.36 -12.06 17.80
N ILE A 159 -7.79 -10.86 17.63
CA ILE A 159 -8.51 -9.57 17.68
C ILE A 159 -8.87 -9.06 16.27
N LEU A 160 -7.97 -9.27 15.30
CA LEU A 160 -8.05 -8.68 13.96
C LEU A 160 -7.73 -9.68 12.84
N GLY A 161 -7.38 -10.93 13.15
CA GLY A 161 -7.12 -11.94 12.15
C GLY A 161 -8.40 -12.44 11.48
N VAL A 162 -8.27 -12.99 10.26
CA VAL A 162 -9.39 -13.67 9.57
C VAL A 162 -9.80 -14.88 10.41
N GLY A 163 -8.86 -15.80 10.62
CA GLY A 163 -9.02 -16.97 11.48
C GLY A 163 -10.17 -17.88 11.04
N ASP A 164 -10.54 -18.80 11.94
CA ASP A 164 -11.62 -19.75 11.69
C ASP A 164 -13.01 -19.06 11.77
N PRO A 165 -13.87 -19.20 10.74
CA PRO A 165 -15.27 -18.76 10.74
C PRO A 165 -16.11 -19.32 11.88
N LEU A 166 -15.75 -20.48 12.42
CA LEU A 166 -16.46 -21.16 13.51
C LEU A 166 -16.10 -20.61 14.89
N LYS A 167 -15.04 -19.82 15.02
CA LYS A 167 -14.67 -19.21 16.31
C LYS A 167 -15.77 -18.24 16.79
N PRO A 168 -16.06 -18.19 18.10
CA PRO A 168 -16.94 -17.18 18.67
C PRO A 168 -16.53 -15.76 18.27
N ALA A 169 -17.50 -14.88 18.14
CA ALA A 169 -17.31 -13.48 17.76
C ALA A 169 -16.62 -13.26 16.39
N TYR A 170 -16.59 -14.25 15.48
CA TYR A 170 -16.04 -14.09 14.12
C TYR A 170 -16.55 -12.82 13.43
N ASN A 171 -17.87 -12.61 13.44
CA ASN A 171 -18.49 -11.44 12.79
C ASN A 171 -18.05 -10.10 13.39
N GLU A 172 -17.88 -10.01 14.71
CA GLU A 172 -17.43 -8.77 15.36
C GLU A 172 -15.92 -8.55 15.16
N ARG A 173 -15.12 -9.63 15.18
CA ARG A 173 -13.70 -9.58 14.81
C ARG A 173 -13.50 -9.09 13.38
N MET A 174 -14.22 -9.68 12.42
CA MET A 174 -14.15 -9.26 11.02
C MET A 174 -14.66 -7.84 10.82
N LYS A 175 -15.65 -7.41 11.61
CA LYS A 175 -16.10 -6.03 11.64
C LYS A 175 -15.03 -5.07 12.11
N LEU A 176 -14.34 -5.41 13.20
CA LEU A 176 -13.24 -4.61 13.72
C LEU A 176 -12.08 -4.54 12.71
N ARG A 177 -11.72 -5.68 12.10
CA ARG A 177 -10.74 -5.77 11.01
C ARG A 177 -11.07 -4.83 9.85
N CYS A 178 -12.31 -4.90 9.34
CA CYS A 178 -12.76 -4.03 8.25
C CYS A 178 -12.76 -2.55 8.64
N ASN A 179 -13.12 -2.22 9.89
CA ASN A 179 -13.05 -0.84 10.38
C ASN A 179 -11.61 -0.33 10.38
N PHE A 180 -10.63 -1.05 10.93
CA PHE A 180 -9.22 -0.61 10.89
C PHE A 180 -8.70 -0.46 9.45
N LEU A 181 -9.07 -1.38 8.55
CA LEU A 181 -8.74 -1.28 7.13
C LEU A 181 -9.31 -0.02 6.48
N VAL A 182 -10.51 0.42 6.84
CA VAL A 182 -11.11 1.64 6.29
C VAL A 182 -10.53 2.89 6.95
N ASP A 183 -10.36 2.88 8.27
CA ASP A 183 -10.00 4.06 9.06
C ASP A 183 -8.62 4.61 8.72
N ASN A 184 -7.71 3.70 8.37
CA ASN A 184 -6.33 4.00 7.98
C ASN A 184 -6.15 4.20 6.45
N LEU A 185 -7.24 4.23 5.67
CA LEU A 185 -7.13 4.56 4.25
C LEU A 185 -6.70 6.00 4.04
N GLU A 186 -5.70 6.15 3.18
CA GLU A 186 -5.29 7.43 2.62
C GLU A 186 -5.42 7.44 1.10
N PRO A 187 -5.76 8.59 0.49
CA PRO A 187 -6.12 9.87 1.13
C PRO A 187 -7.56 9.87 1.70
N ALA A 188 -7.86 10.80 2.62
CA ALA A 188 -9.15 10.91 3.33
C ALA A 188 -10.41 10.86 2.44
N ILE A 189 -10.36 11.43 1.24
CA ILE A 189 -11.48 11.40 0.29
C ILE A 189 -11.83 9.95 -0.12
N LEU A 190 -10.81 9.10 -0.32
CA LEU A 190 -11.03 7.68 -0.65
C LEU A 190 -11.69 6.97 0.54
N ARG A 191 -11.14 7.18 1.75
CA ARG A 191 -11.72 6.67 2.99
C ARG A 191 -13.19 7.04 3.14
N ASP A 192 -13.53 8.32 2.99
CA ASP A 192 -14.91 8.79 3.19
C ASP A 192 -15.87 8.26 2.12
N GLU A 193 -15.39 8.00 0.90
CA GLU A 193 -16.15 7.33 -0.15
C GLU A 193 -16.39 5.85 0.18
N VAL A 194 -15.36 5.13 0.63
CA VAL A 194 -15.47 3.73 1.05
C VAL A 194 -16.40 3.62 2.26
N ARG A 195 -16.25 4.47 3.30
CA ARG A 195 -17.15 4.50 4.47
C ARG A 195 -18.62 4.70 4.07
N ARG A 196 -18.90 5.59 3.11
CA ARG A 196 -20.27 5.79 2.62
C ARG A 196 -20.77 4.57 1.85
N HIS A 197 -19.94 3.97 1.02
CA HIS A 197 -20.31 2.77 0.26
C HIS A 197 -20.63 1.60 1.18
N THR A 198 -19.76 1.31 2.16
CA THR A 198 -19.99 0.23 3.12
C THR A 198 -21.18 0.50 4.04
N LYS A 199 -21.55 1.77 4.26
CA LYS A 199 -22.70 2.13 5.08
C LYS A 199 -24.03 1.99 4.36
N PHE A 200 -24.11 2.42 3.09
CA PHE A 200 -25.39 2.61 2.40
C PHE A 200 -25.59 1.74 1.16
N VAL A 201 -24.53 1.16 0.60
CA VAL A 201 -24.60 0.38 -0.64
C VAL A 201 -24.34 -1.09 -0.36
N ASP A 202 -23.17 -1.41 0.20
CA ASP A 202 -22.75 -2.78 0.46
C ASP A 202 -22.37 -2.95 1.93
N GLN A 203 -23.36 -3.34 2.75
CA GLN A 203 -23.15 -3.52 4.19
C GLN A 203 -22.36 -4.79 4.51
N GLU A 204 -22.26 -5.75 3.59
CA GLU A 204 -21.48 -6.97 3.77
C GLU A 204 -19.99 -6.64 3.87
N ALA A 205 -19.52 -5.65 3.11
CA ALA A 205 -18.16 -5.12 3.18
C ALA A 205 -17.73 -4.65 4.60
N LYS A 206 -18.68 -4.46 5.53
CA LYS A 206 -18.34 -4.15 6.93
C LYS A 206 -17.81 -5.35 7.70
N ARG A 207 -18.08 -6.59 7.26
CA ARG A 207 -17.70 -7.83 7.96
C ARG A 207 -17.00 -8.83 7.04
N ASN A 208 -16.78 -8.46 5.79
CA ASN A 208 -16.18 -9.29 4.77
C ASN A 208 -15.06 -8.48 4.10
N ASP A 209 -13.81 -8.77 4.47
CA ASP A 209 -12.66 -8.03 3.96
C ASP A 209 -12.37 -8.32 2.48
N PHE A 210 -12.82 -9.46 1.95
CA PHE A 210 -12.79 -9.74 0.51
C PHE A 210 -13.71 -8.79 -0.28
N VAL A 211 -14.93 -8.58 0.21
CA VAL A 211 -15.86 -7.62 -0.39
C VAL A 211 -15.34 -6.19 -0.23
N LEU A 212 -14.81 -5.86 0.96
CA LEU A 212 -14.18 -4.58 1.22
C LEU A 212 -12.99 -4.30 0.27
N PHE A 213 -12.14 -5.29 0.03
CA PHE A 213 -11.02 -5.19 -0.90
C PHE A 213 -11.49 -4.78 -2.30
N ARG A 214 -12.54 -5.44 -2.82
CA ARG A 214 -13.14 -5.10 -4.12
C ARG A 214 -13.65 -3.66 -4.13
N VAL A 215 -14.39 -3.25 -3.09
CA VAL A 215 -14.89 -1.88 -2.96
C VAL A 215 -13.74 -0.86 -2.97
N ILE A 216 -12.70 -1.06 -2.16
CA ILE A 216 -11.55 -0.15 -2.09
C ILE A 216 -10.87 -0.03 -3.45
N LYS A 217 -10.61 -1.17 -4.11
CA LYS A 217 -10.01 -1.21 -5.45
C LYS A 217 -10.84 -0.42 -6.47
N GLU A 218 -12.14 -0.68 -6.56
CA GLU A 218 -13.03 0.04 -7.48
C GLU A 218 -13.05 1.55 -7.25
N LYS A 219 -13.14 1.98 -5.97
CA LYS A 219 -13.16 3.41 -5.61
C LYS A 219 -11.81 4.09 -5.87
N ALA A 220 -10.71 3.41 -5.57
CA ALA A 220 -9.37 3.91 -5.86
C ALA A 220 -9.15 4.09 -7.37
N LEU A 221 -9.58 3.12 -8.19
CA LEU A 221 -9.51 3.18 -9.65
C LEU A 221 -10.37 4.31 -10.22
N ALA A 222 -11.62 4.44 -9.77
CA ALA A 222 -12.52 5.50 -10.23
C ALA A 222 -11.93 6.89 -9.96
N LYS A 223 -11.34 7.08 -8.77
CA LYS A 223 -10.67 8.32 -8.39
C LYS A 223 -9.42 8.58 -9.23
N HIS A 224 -8.60 7.57 -9.48
CA HIS A 224 -7.44 7.70 -10.35
C HIS A 224 -7.85 8.13 -11.77
N LYS A 225 -8.86 7.47 -12.35
CA LYS A 225 -9.43 7.82 -13.67
C LYS A 225 -9.88 9.29 -13.71
N TYR A 226 -10.63 9.74 -12.70
CA TYR A 226 -11.07 11.13 -12.60
C TYR A 226 -9.90 12.12 -12.53
N HIS A 227 -8.86 11.80 -11.74
CA HIS A 227 -7.66 12.63 -11.62
C HIS A 227 -6.90 12.73 -12.96
N VAL A 228 -6.69 11.60 -13.65
CA VAL A 228 -6.03 11.56 -14.96
C VAL A 228 -6.81 12.36 -16.01
N LEU A 229 -8.12 12.14 -16.12
CA LEU A 229 -8.99 12.86 -17.07
C LEU A 229 -8.97 14.36 -16.81
N THR A 230 -9.07 14.78 -15.55
CA THR A 230 -9.04 16.21 -15.17
C THR A 230 -7.69 16.86 -15.47
N ARG A 231 -6.58 16.12 -15.30
CA ARG A 231 -5.22 16.61 -15.60
C ARG A 231 -4.97 16.68 -17.11
N GLY A 232 -5.44 15.70 -17.88
CA GLY A 232 -5.36 15.71 -19.34
C GLY A 232 -6.12 16.90 -19.97
N GLN A 233 -7.30 17.23 -19.44
CA GLN A 233 -8.08 18.40 -19.87
C GLN A 233 -7.38 19.73 -19.55
N LYS A 234 -6.75 19.86 -18.38
CA LYS A 234 -5.95 21.04 -18.03
C LYS A 234 -4.67 21.16 -18.85
N GLY A 235 -4.05 20.04 -19.24
CA GLY A 235 -2.90 20.01 -20.15
C GLY A 235 -3.25 20.53 -21.54
N LYS A 236 -4.39 20.10 -22.10
CA LYS A 236 -4.89 20.56 -23.41
C LYS A 236 -5.22 22.05 -23.45
N LEU A 237 -5.89 22.58 -22.41
CA LEU A 237 -6.19 24.01 -22.32
C LEU A 237 -4.94 24.91 -22.22
N ASN A 238 -3.81 24.35 -21.76
CA ASN A 238 -2.53 25.07 -21.70
C ASN A 238 -1.70 24.93 -22.98
N SER A 239 -1.85 23.85 -23.77
CA SER A 239 -1.26 23.77 -25.12
C SER A 239 -1.99 24.70 -26.08
N ASP A 240 -3.32 24.74 -26.04
CA ASP A 240 -4.13 25.60 -26.92
C ASP A 240 -3.91 27.10 -26.66
N LYS A 241 -3.41 27.48 -25.48
CA LYS A 241 -2.98 28.86 -25.17
C LYS A 241 -1.57 29.19 -25.65
N ARG A 242 -0.72 28.20 -25.90
CA ARG A 242 0.64 28.40 -26.41
C ARG A 242 0.65 28.46 -27.94
N ASP A 243 -0.23 27.70 -28.58
CA ASP A 243 -0.38 27.69 -30.04
C ASP A 243 -1.13 28.91 -30.60
N LYS A 244 -1.87 29.64 -29.74
CA LYS A 244 -2.56 30.89 -30.12
C LYS A 244 -1.70 32.16 -29.97
N ALA A 245 -0.42 32.02 -29.60
CA ALA A 245 0.54 33.13 -29.50
C ALA A 245 1.48 33.24 -30.73
N THR A 246 1.35 32.35 -31.73
CA THR A 246 2.21 32.32 -32.93
C THR A 246 1.41 32.34 -34.22
N THR A 247 0.38 33.19 -34.30
CA THR A 247 -0.28 33.53 -35.57
C THR A 247 -0.43 35.04 -35.70
N GLY A 248 0.64 35.68 -36.18
CA GLY A 248 0.63 37.10 -36.50
C GLY A 248 2.01 37.64 -36.84
N SER A 249 2.55 37.30 -38.01
CA SER A 249 3.03 38.27 -39.01
C SER A 249 3.69 37.55 -40.18
N ASP A 250 3.28 37.98 -41.36
CA ASP A 250 3.61 37.45 -42.68
C ASP A 250 4.95 38.02 -43.20
N LYS A 251 5.57 37.27 -44.14
CA LYS A 251 6.56 37.65 -45.18
C LYS A 251 7.82 38.47 -44.85
N SER A 252 9.00 37.89 -45.14
CA SER A 252 9.76 38.19 -46.39
C SER A 252 11.16 37.53 -46.42
N GLN A 253 11.43 36.86 -47.55
CA GLN A 253 12.69 36.68 -48.31
C GLN A 253 14.10 36.75 -47.66
N SER A 254 14.80 35.64 -47.91
CA SER A 254 16.08 35.48 -48.62
C SER A 254 17.43 35.88 -47.99
N ASN A 255 18.30 34.87 -48.05
CA ASN A 255 19.71 34.86 -48.42
C ASN A 255 20.81 35.17 -47.37
N GLY A 256 21.66 34.15 -47.18
CA GLY A 256 23.11 34.31 -47.19
C GLY A 256 23.83 34.33 -45.85
N GLY A 257 24.73 33.35 -45.63
CA GLY A 257 26.01 33.64 -44.98
C GLY A 257 26.47 32.77 -43.80
N LYS A 258 27.12 31.63 -44.14
CA LYS A 258 28.42 31.16 -43.61
C LYS A 258 28.68 31.01 -42.08
N LYS A 259 28.64 29.73 -41.65
CA LYS A 259 29.79 28.88 -41.18
C LYS A 259 30.79 29.37 -40.08
N TRP A 260 30.80 28.56 -38.99
CA TRP A 260 31.91 28.04 -38.13
C TRP A 260 32.44 28.90 -36.94
N PRO A 261 33.13 28.32 -35.93
CA PRO A 261 32.64 27.36 -34.93
C PRO A 261 33.00 27.80 -33.48
N ARG A 262 32.46 27.12 -32.47
CA ARG A 262 32.80 27.32 -31.05
C ARG A 262 34.09 26.55 -30.69
N PRO A 263 35.07 27.14 -29.97
CA PRO A 263 36.15 26.37 -29.36
C PRO A 263 35.79 25.93 -27.94
N THR A 264 36.07 24.66 -27.67
CA THR A 264 36.20 24.05 -26.35
C THR A 264 37.53 24.44 -25.72
N GLY A 265 37.55 24.71 -24.41
CA GLY A 265 38.78 24.98 -23.67
C GLY A 265 38.56 25.02 -22.15
N THR A 266 38.94 23.91 -21.51
CA THR A 266 39.07 23.60 -20.09
C THR A 266 39.91 24.58 -19.25
N GLY A 267 39.61 24.68 -17.94
CA GLY A 267 40.64 24.94 -16.92
C GLY A 267 40.19 25.64 -15.63
N GLY A 268 40.28 24.94 -14.49
CA GLY A 268 40.94 25.49 -13.29
C GLY A 268 40.14 26.02 -12.09
N ALA A 269 39.88 25.14 -11.12
CA ALA A 269 40.20 25.24 -9.68
C ALA A 269 39.59 26.31 -8.71
N ARG A 270 38.94 25.76 -7.66
CA ARG A 270 38.98 26.07 -6.20
C ARG A 270 38.40 27.39 -5.63
N SER A 271 37.33 27.30 -4.84
CA SER A 271 37.33 27.39 -3.33
C SER A 271 36.01 27.92 -2.70
N SER A 272 35.49 27.13 -1.73
CA SER A 272 34.74 27.41 -0.49
C SER A 272 33.75 28.59 -0.28
N GLY A 273 32.44 28.23 -0.15
CA GLY A 273 31.44 28.71 0.86
C GLY A 273 30.60 29.98 0.61
N PRO A 274 29.46 30.25 1.30
CA PRO A 274 28.45 29.38 1.92
C PRO A 274 27.02 29.55 1.31
N SER A 275 26.11 28.62 1.63
CA SER A 275 24.69 28.60 1.23
C SER A 275 23.91 29.90 1.55
N LYS A 276 23.15 30.40 0.57
CA LYS A 276 21.94 31.20 0.80
C LYS A 276 20.78 30.62 -0.02
N THR A 277 19.73 30.24 0.71
CA THR A 277 18.41 29.88 0.23
C THR A 277 17.82 30.99 -0.63
N THR A 278 17.68 30.76 -1.93
CA THR A 278 16.86 31.62 -2.80
C THR A 278 15.42 31.12 -2.78
N GLU A 279 14.58 31.77 -1.98
CA GLU A 279 13.13 31.68 -2.11
C GLU A 279 12.71 32.06 -3.53
N THR A 280 12.05 31.13 -4.22
CA THR A 280 11.40 31.38 -5.50
C THR A 280 10.19 32.28 -5.28
N LYS A 281 10.34 33.59 -5.56
CA LYS A 281 9.24 34.57 -5.50
C LYS A 281 8.10 34.15 -6.44
N SER A 282 6.99 33.71 -5.86
CA SER A 282 5.75 33.40 -6.57
C SER A 282 5.10 34.68 -7.10
N LYS A 283 4.68 34.65 -8.37
CA LYS A 283 4.04 35.80 -9.03
C LYS A 283 2.75 36.21 -8.28
N PRO A 284 2.49 37.51 -8.10
CA PRO A 284 1.31 37.99 -7.38
C PRO A 284 0.00 37.57 -8.08
N PRO A 285 -1.12 37.52 -7.34
CA PRO A 285 -2.40 37.09 -7.88
C PRO A 285 -2.88 38.04 -8.99
N ARG A 286 -3.39 37.46 -10.09
CA ARG A 286 -3.96 38.20 -11.24
C ARG A 286 -5.14 39.13 -10.88
N THR A 287 -5.74 38.97 -9.71
CA THR A 287 -6.84 39.80 -9.20
C THR A 287 -6.37 41.12 -8.58
N GLY A 288 -5.06 41.35 -8.48
CA GLY A 288 -4.47 42.44 -7.72
C GLY A 288 -4.55 42.21 -6.21
N CYS A 289 -3.87 43.06 -5.45
CA CYS A 289 -3.89 43.09 -3.99
C CYS A 289 -5.31 43.31 -3.47
N TRP A 290 -5.71 42.55 -2.46
CA TRP A 290 -7.06 42.59 -1.92
C TRP A 290 -7.38 43.84 -1.07
N HIS A 291 -6.38 44.69 -0.82
CA HIS A 291 -6.57 45.97 -0.16
C HIS A 291 -6.88 47.10 -1.16
N TYR A 292 -6.03 47.28 -2.18
CA TYR A 292 -6.17 48.41 -3.13
C TYR A 292 -5.93 48.06 -4.62
N LYS A 293 -5.92 46.77 -4.96
CA LYS A 293 -5.75 46.24 -6.34
C LYS A 293 -4.39 46.50 -7.00
N GLY A 294 -3.32 46.75 -6.24
CA GLY A 294 -1.95 46.83 -6.78
C GLY A 294 -1.31 45.46 -7.10
N ASP A 295 -0.22 45.45 -7.86
CA ASP A 295 0.46 44.22 -8.33
C ASP A 295 1.39 43.57 -7.28
N HIS A 296 0.84 43.24 -6.11
CA HIS A 296 1.55 42.58 -5.02
C HIS A 296 0.60 41.73 -4.17
N TRP A 297 1.15 40.85 -3.33
CA TRP A 297 0.37 40.05 -2.39
C TRP A 297 -0.15 40.93 -1.24
N LEU A 298 -1.33 40.61 -0.69
CA LEU A 298 -1.86 41.32 0.48
C LEU A 298 -0.88 41.34 1.67
N ARG A 299 -0.07 40.28 1.84
CA ARG A 299 0.96 40.20 2.89
C ARG A 299 2.03 41.29 2.73
N ASP A 300 2.37 41.60 1.48
CA ASP A 300 3.43 42.50 1.08
C ASP A 300 2.86 43.88 0.69
N CYS A 301 1.65 44.22 1.16
CA CYS A 301 0.96 45.47 0.86
C CYS A 301 1.57 46.64 1.63
N PRO A 302 2.18 47.64 0.95
CA PRO A 302 2.87 48.74 1.60
C PRO A 302 1.92 49.77 2.22
N THR A 303 0.63 49.72 1.89
CA THR A 303 -0.39 50.68 2.35
C THR A 303 -1.41 50.09 3.31
N ALA A 304 -1.28 48.81 3.69
CA ALA A 304 -2.24 48.14 4.58
C ALA A 304 -1.61 47.92 5.95
N THR A 305 -2.30 48.33 7.00
CA THR A 305 -1.96 47.94 8.38
C THR A 305 -2.29 46.46 8.61
N GLU A 306 -1.76 45.86 9.67
CA GLU A 306 -2.11 44.46 10.02
C GLU A 306 -3.62 44.27 10.26
N ALA A 307 -4.30 45.31 10.78
CA ALA A 307 -5.76 45.31 10.92
C ALA A 307 -6.46 45.30 9.55
N ASP A 308 -6.01 46.11 8.59
CA ASP A 308 -6.57 46.14 7.23
C ASP A 308 -6.37 44.81 6.49
N LYS A 309 -5.22 44.16 6.70
CA LYS A 309 -4.93 42.83 6.15
C LYS A 309 -5.90 41.78 6.71
N ALA A 310 -6.20 41.82 8.01
CA ALA A 310 -7.16 40.92 8.64
C ALA A 310 -8.59 41.09 8.06
N VAL A 311 -9.03 42.35 7.91
CA VAL A 311 -10.34 42.66 7.31
C VAL A 311 -10.43 42.18 5.86
N ALA A 312 -9.37 42.37 5.06
CA ALA A 312 -9.33 41.89 3.69
C ALA A 312 -9.37 40.35 3.59
N VAL A 313 -8.76 39.64 4.54
CA VAL A 313 -8.84 38.16 4.64
C VAL A 313 -10.25 37.68 4.99
N GLU A 314 -10.93 38.33 5.94
CA GLU A 314 -12.31 37.97 6.28
C GLU A 314 -13.28 38.24 5.12
N ARG A 315 -13.09 39.35 4.38
CA ARG A 315 -13.86 39.62 3.16
C ARG A 315 -13.65 38.55 2.09
N MET A 316 -12.43 38.03 1.93
CA MET A 316 -12.14 36.91 1.03
C MET A 316 -12.85 35.62 1.46
N LYS A 317 -12.85 35.32 2.76
CA LYS A 317 -13.56 34.14 3.30
C LYS A 317 -15.06 34.24 3.08
N ALA A 318 -15.66 35.42 3.30
CA ALA A 318 -17.07 35.68 3.08
C ALA A 318 -17.49 35.50 1.60
N LEU A 319 -16.73 36.07 0.66
CA LEU A 319 -16.97 35.90 -0.79
C LEU A 319 -16.84 34.45 -1.25
N ARG A 320 -15.88 33.71 -0.70
CA ARG A 320 -15.71 32.27 -0.97
C ARG A 320 -16.88 31.45 -0.44
N ASN A 321 -17.43 31.82 0.71
CA ASN A 321 -18.57 31.12 1.32
C ASN A 321 -19.89 31.45 0.61
N GLY A 322 -20.12 32.71 0.23
CA GLY A 322 -21.30 33.11 -0.57
C GLY A 322 -21.35 32.49 -1.97
N SER A 323 -20.19 32.30 -2.60
CA SER A 323 -20.09 31.61 -3.90
C SER A 323 -20.37 30.10 -3.82
N LYS A 324 -20.18 29.49 -2.65
CA LYS A 324 -20.57 28.10 -2.38
C LYS A 324 -22.08 27.98 -2.12
N ALA A 325 -22.69 28.98 -1.48
CA ALA A 325 -24.13 29.02 -1.22
C ALA A 325 -24.97 29.21 -2.50
N LYS A 326 -24.55 30.08 -3.43
CA LYS A 326 -25.25 30.28 -4.73
C LYS A 326 -25.22 29.09 -5.69
N LYS A 327 -24.40 28.05 -5.43
CA LYS A 327 -24.39 26.81 -6.22
C LYS A 327 -25.41 25.77 -5.72
N VAL A 328 -26.16 26.06 -4.66
CA VAL A 328 -27.17 25.16 -4.08
C VAL A 328 -28.55 25.83 -4.12
N THR A 329 -29.18 25.81 -5.30
CA THR A 329 -30.63 25.97 -5.45
C THR A 329 -31.10 24.98 -6.53
N PRO A 330 -31.96 23.99 -6.22
CA PRO A 330 -32.54 23.12 -7.24
C PRO A 330 -33.72 23.82 -7.92
N ALA A 331 -33.83 23.65 -9.24
CA ALA A 331 -34.98 24.07 -10.03
C ALA A 331 -36.20 23.21 -9.66
N LEU A 332 -37.26 23.85 -9.16
CA LEU A 332 -38.59 23.26 -9.02
C LEU A 332 -39.23 23.18 -10.42
N ALA A 333 -39.33 21.97 -10.96
CA ALA A 333 -40.08 21.70 -12.18
C ALA A 333 -41.57 21.61 -11.87
N VAL A 334 -42.34 22.46 -12.55
CA VAL A 334 -43.79 22.50 -12.62
C VAL A 334 -44.31 21.22 -13.28
N VAL A 335 -45.12 20.43 -12.59
CA VAL A 335 -45.96 19.38 -13.20
C VAL A 335 -47.38 19.92 -13.28
N ARG A 336 -47.81 20.26 -14.51
CA ARG A 336 -49.22 20.53 -14.84
C ARG A 336 -49.95 19.18 -14.93
N GLY A 337 -51.05 19.05 -14.21
CA GLY A 337 -51.90 17.86 -14.22
C GLY A 337 -52.88 17.82 -15.39
N SER A 338 -53.56 16.67 -15.52
CA SER A 338 -55.00 16.45 -15.87
C SER A 338 -55.19 14.97 -16.30
N PRO A 339 -56.42 14.42 -16.36
CA PRO A 339 -57.12 13.85 -15.21
C PRO A 339 -57.63 12.42 -15.45
N TRP A 340 -58.16 11.82 -14.39
CA TRP A 340 -58.82 10.51 -14.36
C TRP A 340 -60.00 10.39 -15.33
N LYS A 341 -60.18 9.19 -15.92
CA LYS A 341 -61.51 8.64 -16.24
C LYS A 341 -61.51 7.12 -16.00
N SER A 342 -62.44 6.77 -15.10
CA SER A 342 -63.20 5.54 -14.80
C SER A 342 -62.67 4.17 -15.20
#